data_AF-A0A2V8FM45-F1
#
_entry.id   AF-A0A2V8FM45-F1
#
_cell.length_a   1.000
_cell.length_b   1.000
_cell.length_c   1.000
_cell.angle_alpha   90.00
_cell.angle_beta   90.00
_cell.angle_gamma   90.00
#
_symmetry.space_group_name_H-M   'P 1'
#
loop_
_entity.id
_entity.type
_entity.pdbx_description
1 polymer ?
#
loop_
_entity_poly.entity_id
_entity_poly.type
_entity_poly.pdbx_seq_one_letter_code
_entity_poly.pdbx_strand_id
1 'polypeptide(L)'
;MVAVVVPFELLLLFVPGNDTAPIVFLILFVVLFTPPFMAAFAAAALSTPTPFTARRPLTSAALIAAKLRMTVWSTIAAWLLAVTFSVVALLLSGRMPVVVERARAGIEVTGTLRGVAVVLFVFAAFFASTWKHLVQSLCVGLTGSEWLIKSSVLLALIALVAAGPLADGIIRSRIVQSAIWDSLPWILVVLVVLKMIAGSWVAIRLYDSRLLSDRALVSGAACWLATVLALFGVLEWFAASPLVPRYFLGAIAILQVPLARVSAAPVAIAWSRHR
;
A
#
# COMPACT_ATOMS: atom_id res chain seq x y z
N MET A 1 -16.14 -6.71 -1.59
CA MET A 1 -15.15 -7.65 -1.00
C MET A 1 -14.88 -7.34 0.46
N VAL A 2 -14.37 -6.14 0.81
CA VAL A 2 -14.15 -5.76 2.23
C VAL A 2 -15.40 -5.94 3.09
N ALA A 3 -16.57 -5.50 2.61
CA ALA A 3 -17.86 -5.67 3.29
C ALA A 3 -18.25 -7.14 3.57
N VAL A 4 -17.71 -8.08 2.79
CA VAL A 4 -17.99 -9.51 2.95
C VAL A 4 -16.98 -10.14 3.92
N VAL A 5 -15.68 -9.86 3.76
CA VAL A 5 -14.62 -10.55 4.50
C VAL A 5 -14.44 -10.02 5.92
N VAL A 6 -14.51 -8.70 6.13
CA VAL A 6 -14.29 -8.09 7.45
C VAL A 6 -15.26 -8.63 8.52
N PRO A 7 -16.57 -8.79 8.26
CA PRO A 7 -17.46 -9.43 9.24
C PRO A 7 -17.01 -10.83 9.67
N PHE A 8 -16.53 -11.68 8.74
CA PHE A 8 -16.06 -13.03 9.09
C PHE A 8 -14.79 -12.99 9.94
N GLU A 9 -13.87 -12.07 9.67
CA GLU A 9 -12.67 -11.88 10.50
C GLU A 9 -13.04 -11.41 11.91
N LEU A 10 -14.03 -10.50 12.01
CA LEU A 10 -14.50 -9.99 13.29
C LEU A 10 -15.34 -11.00 14.09
N LEU A 11 -15.95 -12.00 13.44
CA LEU A 11 -16.61 -13.10 14.16
C LEU A 11 -15.63 -13.87 15.06
N LEU A 12 -14.32 -13.84 14.78
CA LEU A 12 -13.29 -14.44 15.64
C LEU A 12 -13.21 -13.81 17.03
N LEU A 13 -13.70 -12.56 17.20
CA LEU A 13 -13.79 -11.92 18.52
C LEU A 13 -14.86 -12.56 19.42
N PHE A 14 -15.84 -13.25 18.84
CA PHE A 14 -16.94 -13.89 19.57
C PHE A 14 -16.65 -15.35 19.93
N VAL A 15 -15.53 -15.91 19.48
CA VAL A 15 -15.12 -17.27 19.82
C VAL A 15 -14.63 -17.31 21.27
N PRO A 16 -15.22 -18.15 22.14
CA PRO A 16 -14.79 -18.28 23.52
C PRO A 16 -13.29 -18.66 23.61
N GLY A 17 -12.54 -17.94 24.45
CA GLY A 17 -11.09 -18.16 24.61
C GLY A 17 -10.21 -17.19 23.82
N ASN A 18 -10.78 -16.43 22.87
CA ASN A 18 -10.07 -15.37 22.14
C ASN A 18 -10.06 -14.03 22.89
N ASP A 19 -10.03 -14.08 24.22
CA ASP A 19 -10.20 -12.94 25.13
C ASP A 19 -8.88 -12.26 25.48
N THR A 20 -7.77 -12.92 25.13
CA THR A 20 -6.44 -12.39 25.38
C THR A 20 -6.15 -11.19 24.49
N ALA A 21 -5.53 -10.16 25.07
CA ALA A 21 -5.18 -8.94 24.34
C ALA A 21 -4.40 -9.22 23.03
N PRO A 22 -3.38 -10.11 23.00
CA PRO A 22 -2.65 -10.38 21.77
C PRO A 22 -3.54 -10.89 20.62
N ILE A 23 -4.52 -11.74 20.92
CA ILE A 23 -5.45 -12.28 19.91
C ILE A 23 -6.37 -11.18 19.40
N VAL A 24 -6.94 -10.35 20.29
CA VAL A 24 -7.80 -9.22 19.89
C VAL A 24 -7.03 -8.25 18.99
N PHE A 25 -5.80 -7.89 19.35
CA PHE A 25 -4.95 -7.00 18.55
C PHE A 25 -4.55 -7.63 17.21
N LEU A 26 -4.29 -8.93 17.18
CA LEU A 26 -4.01 -9.65 15.93
C LEU A 26 -5.22 -9.62 15.00
N ILE A 27 -6.43 -9.88 15.51
CA ILE A 27 -7.67 -9.83 14.72
C ILE A 27 -7.88 -8.42 14.15
N LEU A 28 -7.75 -7.38 14.99
CA LEU A 28 -7.88 -5.99 14.52
C LEU A 28 -6.80 -5.62 13.49
N PHE A 29 -5.57 -6.11 13.67
CA PHE A 29 -4.50 -5.90 12.70
C PHE A 29 -4.80 -6.58 11.37
N VAL A 30 -5.32 -7.81 11.38
CA VAL A 30 -5.76 -8.52 10.16
C VAL A 30 -6.86 -7.71 9.48
N VAL A 31 -7.88 -7.25 10.20
CA VAL A 31 -8.98 -6.42 9.66
C VAL A 31 -8.47 -5.11 9.04
N LEU A 32 -7.48 -4.45 9.67
CA LEU A 32 -6.83 -3.25 9.11
C LEU A 32 -6.02 -3.57 7.84
N PHE A 33 -5.48 -4.79 7.73
CA PHE A 33 -4.74 -5.27 6.56
C PHE A 33 -5.66 -5.73 5.42
N THR A 34 -6.92 -6.05 5.71
CA THR A 34 -7.88 -6.56 4.72
C THR A 34 -8.17 -5.58 3.57
N PRO A 35 -8.41 -4.27 3.77
CA PRO A 35 -8.60 -3.33 2.66
C PRO A 35 -7.44 -3.28 1.65
N PRO A 36 -6.16 -3.09 2.03
CA PRO A 36 -5.06 -3.07 1.07
C PRO A 36 -4.85 -4.44 0.41
N PHE A 37 -5.03 -5.52 1.15
CA PHE A 37 -4.97 -6.87 0.60
C PHE A 37 -6.04 -7.09 -0.47
N MET A 38 -7.31 -6.81 -0.14
CA MET A 38 -8.43 -6.92 -1.09
C MET A 38 -8.26 -6.00 -2.28
N ALA A 39 -7.71 -4.80 -2.11
CA ALA A 39 -7.42 -3.90 -3.22
C ALA A 39 -6.41 -4.48 -4.21
N ALA A 40 -5.42 -5.24 -3.73
CA ALA A 40 -4.45 -5.91 -4.59
C ALA A 40 -5.08 -7.01 -5.47
N PHE A 41 -6.07 -7.75 -4.94
CA PHE A 41 -6.73 -8.85 -5.67
C PHE A 41 -7.96 -8.41 -6.48
N ALA A 42 -8.85 -7.62 -5.88
CA ALA A 42 -10.14 -7.25 -6.46
C ALA A 42 -9.98 -6.52 -7.79
N ALA A 43 -8.91 -5.72 -7.91
CA ALA A 43 -8.77 -4.85 -9.06
C ALA A 43 -8.25 -5.57 -10.32
N ALA A 44 -7.60 -6.72 -10.17
CA ALA A 44 -7.33 -7.62 -11.30
C ALA A 44 -8.60 -8.34 -11.79
N ALA A 45 -9.55 -8.62 -10.90
CA ALA A 45 -10.82 -9.25 -11.27
C ALA A 45 -11.78 -8.28 -11.98
N LEU A 46 -11.70 -6.98 -11.68
CA LEU A 46 -12.59 -5.94 -12.22
C LEU A 46 -12.04 -5.22 -13.47
N SER A 47 -10.87 -5.61 -13.97
CA SER A 47 -10.21 -4.88 -15.06
C SER A 47 -10.70 -5.22 -16.47
N THR A 48 -11.69 -6.11 -16.63
CA THR A 48 -12.25 -6.44 -17.96
C THR A 48 -13.07 -5.27 -18.49
N PRO A 49 -12.63 -4.59 -19.57
CA PRO A 49 -13.36 -3.48 -20.15
C PRO A 49 -14.69 -3.97 -20.71
N THR A 50 -15.80 -3.42 -20.23
CA THR A 50 -17.10 -3.68 -20.84
C THR A 50 -17.15 -3.07 -22.25
N PRO A 51 -17.76 -3.74 -23.25
CA PRO A 51 -17.79 -3.28 -24.64
C PRO A 51 -18.43 -1.89 -24.81
N PHE A 52 -19.20 -1.40 -23.83
CA PHE A 52 -19.85 -0.09 -23.86
C PHE A 52 -18.90 1.11 -23.70
N THR A 53 -17.74 0.96 -23.06
CA THR A 53 -16.78 2.07 -22.91
C THR A 53 -16.04 2.43 -24.21
N ALA A 54 -16.15 1.61 -25.26
CA ALA A 54 -15.42 1.80 -26.52
C ALA A 54 -16.03 2.87 -27.46
N ARG A 55 -17.28 3.34 -27.22
CA ARG A 55 -17.99 4.20 -28.20
C ARG A 55 -17.96 5.69 -27.93
N ARG A 56 -17.55 6.15 -26.74
CA ARG A 56 -17.47 7.60 -26.44
C ARG A 56 -16.03 8.11 -26.52
N PRO A 57 -15.75 9.14 -27.34
CA PRO A 57 -14.44 9.77 -27.38
C PRO A 57 -14.26 10.63 -26.11
N LEU A 58 -13.87 9.99 -25.00
CA LEU A 58 -13.38 10.71 -23.83
C LEU A 58 -11.89 10.98 -24.01
N THR A 59 -11.47 12.19 -23.66
CA THR A 59 -10.04 12.51 -23.57
C THR A 59 -9.39 11.59 -22.53
N SER A 60 -8.17 11.10 -22.78
CA SER A 60 -7.48 10.16 -21.88
C SER A 60 -7.37 10.71 -20.45
N ALA A 61 -7.19 12.02 -20.33
CA ALA A 61 -7.12 12.73 -19.06
C ALA A 61 -8.44 12.68 -18.27
N ALA A 62 -9.59 12.88 -18.93
CA ALA A 62 -10.89 12.81 -18.26
C ALA A 62 -11.18 11.41 -17.74
N LEU A 63 -10.81 10.36 -18.49
CA LEU A 63 -10.95 8.97 -18.06
C LEU A 63 -10.04 8.66 -16.86
N ILE A 64 -8.77 9.06 -16.90
CA ILE A 64 -7.85 8.89 -15.77
C ILE A 64 -8.39 9.63 -14.54
N ALA A 65 -8.80 10.89 -14.68
CA ALA A 65 -9.31 11.70 -13.58
C ALA A 65 -10.58 11.09 -12.96
N ALA A 66 -11.53 10.64 -13.79
CA ALA A 66 -12.74 9.99 -13.32
C ALA A 66 -12.43 8.70 -12.55
N LYS A 67 -11.51 7.88 -13.06
CA LYS A 67 -11.11 6.64 -12.38
C LYS A 67 -10.32 6.91 -11.10
N LEU A 68 -9.42 7.89 -11.07
CA LEU A 68 -8.73 8.30 -9.84
C LEU A 68 -9.73 8.78 -8.79
N ARG A 69 -10.70 9.63 -9.16
CA ARG A 69 -11.79 10.04 -8.27
C ARG A 69 -12.56 8.84 -7.74
N MET A 70 -12.93 7.89 -8.61
CA MET A 70 -13.60 6.65 -8.20
C MET A 70 -12.73 5.83 -7.24
N THR A 71 -11.42 5.69 -7.48
CA THR A 71 -10.52 4.95 -6.57
C THR A 71 -10.44 5.59 -5.20
N VAL A 72 -10.40 6.92 -5.10
CA VAL A 72 -10.43 7.64 -3.81
C VAL A 72 -11.72 7.35 -3.06
N TRP A 73 -12.89 7.48 -3.71
CA TRP A 73 -14.18 7.16 -3.08
C TRP A 73 -14.27 5.70 -2.64
N SER A 74 -13.79 4.78 -3.46
CA SER A 74 -13.74 3.35 -3.12
C SER A 74 -12.81 3.07 -1.93
N THR A 75 -11.66 3.74 -1.84
CA THR A 75 -10.77 3.63 -0.68
C THR A 75 -11.46 4.15 0.57
N ILE A 76 -12.06 5.35 0.51
CA ILE A 76 -12.78 5.94 1.65
C ILE A 76 -13.90 5.00 2.10
N ALA A 77 -14.73 4.50 1.19
CA ALA A 77 -15.82 3.59 1.51
C ALA A 77 -15.32 2.28 2.15
N ALA A 78 -14.25 1.68 1.62
CA ALA A 78 -13.66 0.47 2.20
C ALA A 78 -13.16 0.69 3.63
N TRP A 79 -12.50 1.81 3.89
CA TRP A 79 -11.99 2.16 5.22
C TRP A 79 -13.08 2.54 6.21
N LEU A 80 -14.11 3.29 5.77
CA LEU A 80 -15.28 3.57 6.61
C LEU A 80 -15.98 2.29 7.06
N LEU A 81 -16.16 1.32 6.15
CA LEU A 81 -16.73 0.02 6.49
C LEU A 81 -15.85 -0.77 7.46
N ALA A 82 -14.54 -0.85 7.20
CA ALA A 82 -13.61 -1.58 8.06
C ALA A 82 -13.59 -1.01 9.50
N VAL A 83 -13.52 0.33 9.63
CA VAL A 83 -13.54 1.01 10.93
C VAL A 83 -14.90 0.83 11.62
N THR A 84 -16.00 1.04 10.90
CA THR A 84 -17.36 0.94 11.47
C THR A 84 -17.62 -0.47 11.99
N PHE A 85 -17.32 -1.51 11.19
CA PHE A 85 -17.50 -2.89 11.61
C PHE A 85 -16.58 -3.25 12.79
N SER A 86 -15.34 -2.78 12.80
CA SER A 86 -14.42 -3.03 13.92
C SER A 86 -14.96 -2.45 15.23
N VAL A 87 -15.44 -1.19 15.20
CA VAL A 87 -16.02 -0.54 16.39
C VAL A 87 -17.28 -1.28 16.86
N VAL A 88 -18.21 -1.60 15.95
CA VAL A 88 -19.43 -2.33 16.30
C VAL A 88 -19.11 -3.71 16.88
N ALA A 89 -18.18 -4.45 16.28
CA ALA A 89 -17.78 -5.77 16.76
C ALA A 89 -17.11 -5.70 18.14
N LEU A 90 -16.26 -4.70 18.40
CA LEU A 90 -15.64 -4.50 19.71
C LEU A 90 -16.66 -4.13 20.80
N LEU A 91 -17.68 -3.35 20.45
CA LEU A 91 -18.78 -3.01 21.35
C LEU A 91 -19.64 -4.24 21.67
N LEU A 92 -20.07 -4.97 20.64
CA LEU A 92 -20.93 -6.15 20.79
C LEU A 92 -20.23 -7.33 21.47
N SER A 93 -18.92 -7.49 21.28
CA SER A 93 -18.12 -8.54 21.94
C SER A 93 -17.70 -8.20 23.38
N GLY A 94 -17.93 -6.95 23.83
CA GLY A 94 -17.48 -6.49 25.14
C GLY A 94 -15.96 -6.34 25.27
N ARG A 95 -15.20 -6.32 24.16
CA ARG A 95 -13.72 -6.29 24.15
C ARG A 95 -13.12 -4.89 24.06
N MET A 96 -13.95 -3.86 23.96
CA MET A 96 -13.52 -2.46 23.96
C MET A 96 -12.57 -2.09 25.13
N PRO A 97 -12.80 -2.54 26.39
CA PRO A 97 -11.91 -2.21 27.51
C PRO A 97 -10.47 -2.70 27.30
N VAL A 98 -10.29 -3.90 26.74
CA VAL A 98 -8.96 -4.49 26.47
C VAL A 98 -8.16 -3.64 25.50
N VAL A 99 -8.82 -3.13 24.45
CA VAL A 99 -8.19 -2.26 23.44
C VAL A 99 -7.84 -0.90 24.07
N VAL A 100 -8.75 -0.32 24.85
CA VAL A 100 -8.56 0.99 25.51
C VAL A 100 -7.43 0.93 26.55
N GLU A 101 -7.40 -0.10 27.38
CA GLU A 101 -6.36 -0.29 28.40
C GLU A 101 -4.98 -0.42 27.75
N ARG A 102 -4.88 -1.24 26.69
CA ARG A 102 -3.61 -1.40 25.99
C ARG A 102 -3.18 -0.15 25.24
N ALA A 103 -4.14 0.59 24.66
CA ALA A 103 -3.87 1.88 24.04
C ALA A 103 -3.38 2.92 25.06
N ARG A 104 -3.98 2.97 26.26
CA ARG A 104 -3.52 3.81 27.37
C ARG A 104 -2.11 3.43 27.82
N ALA A 105 -1.85 2.15 28.05
CA ALA A 105 -0.51 1.67 28.41
C ALA A 105 0.55 2.05 27.35
N GLY A 106 0.22 1.94 26.06
CA GLY A 106 1.11 2.37 24.98
C GLY A 106 1.35 3.89 24.97
N ILE A 107 0.28 4.67 25.20
CA ILE A 107 0.33 6.13 25.31
C ILE A 107 1.15 6.59 26.53
N GLU A 108 1.04 5.91 27.67
CA GLU A 108 1.82 6.23 28.88
C GLU A 108 3.32 6.02 28.65
N VAL A 109 3.72 4.99 27.91
CA VAL A 109 5.13 4.69 27.60
C VAL A 109 5.71 5.67 26.56
N THR A 110 4.93 5.99 25.52
CA THR A 110 5.43 6.79 24.38
C THR A 110 5.15 8.29 24.49
N GLY A 111 4.21 8.68 25.35
CA GLY A 111 3.61 10.00 25.42
C GLY A 111 2.40 10.12 24.48
N THR A 112 1.36 10.83 24.92
CA THR A 112 0.08 10.97 24.20
C THR A 112 0.24 11.47 22.77
N LEU A 113 1.06 12.50 22.55
CA LEU A 113 1.26 13.07 21.22
C LEU A 113 1.89 12.04 20.25
N ARG A 114 2.94 11.33 20.70
CA ARG A 114 3.63 10.32 19.88
C ARG A 114 2.72 9.12 19.64
N GLY A 115 2.01 8.64 20.67
CA GLY A 115 1.08 7.51 20.54
C GLY A 115 -0.03 7.79 19.52
N VAL A 116 -0.69 8.95 19.61
CA VAL A 116 -1.71 9.37 18.64
C VAL A 116 -1.11 9.51 17.24
N ALA A 117 0.06 10.12 17.12
CA ALA A 117 0.72 10.30 15.84
C ALA A 117 1.11 8.95 15.20
N VAL A 118 1.57 7.96 15.97
CA VAL A 118 1.86 6.60 15.48
C VAL A 118 0.59 5.95 14.94
N VAL A 119 -0.51 6.00 15.69
CA VAL A 119 -1.79 5.41 15.26
C VAL A 119 -2.27 6.06 13.96
N LEU A 120 -2.24 7.39 13.88
CA LEU A 120 -2.61 8.12 12.66
C LEU A 120 -1.69 7.81 11.49
N PHE A 121 -0.38 7.68 11.72
CA PHE A 121 0.59 7.35 10.68
C PHE A 121 0.38 5.93 10.15
N VAL A 122 0.19 4.94 11.03
CA VAL A 122 -0.08 3.56 10.65
C VAL A 122 -1.40 3.47 9.85
N PHE A 123 -2.45 4.15 10.32
CA PHE A 123 -3.72 4.24 9.61
C PHE A 123 -3.55 4.89 8.22
N ALA A 124 -2.86 6.02 8.15
CA ALA A 124 -2.58 6.71 6.89
C ALA A 124 -1.74 5.85 5.93
N ALA A 125 -0.77 5.09 6.45
CA ALA A 125 0.06 4.18 5.65
C ALA A 125 -0.78 3.05 5.04
N PHE A 126 -1.69 2.43 5.80
CA PHE A 126 -2.58 1.41 5.26
C PHE A 126 -3.61 1.98 4.28
N PHE A 127 -4.15 3.17 4.57
CA PHE A 127 -5.04 3.90 3.66
C PHE A 127 -4.35 4.21 2.34
N ALA A 128 -3.16 4.80 2.40
CA ALA A 128 -2.34 5.10 1.23
C ALA A 128 -1.93 3.84 0.47
N SER A 129 -1.63 2.74 1.17
CA SER A 129 -1.35 1.43 0.56
C SER A 129 -2.55 0.91 -0.23
N THR A 130 -3.75 0.99 0.35
CA THR A 130 -4.99 0.59 -0.33
C THR A 130 -5.21 1.39 -1.60
N TRP A 131 -5.10 2.71 -1.52
CA TRP A 131 -5.22 3.59 -2.68
C TRP A 131 -4.14 3.29 -3.73
N LYS A 132 -2.88 3.14 -3.31
CA LYS A 132 -1.76 2.77 -4.19
C LYS A 132 -2.03 1.47 -4.94
N HIS A 133 -2.53 0.42 -4.27
CA HIS A 133 -2.87 -0.84 -4.92
C HIS A 133 -4.00 -0.69 -5.93
N LEU A 134 -5.05 0.10 -5.63
CA LEU A 134 -6.14 0.40 -6.58
C LEU A 134 -5.67 1.22 -7.79
N VAL A 135 -4.75 2.15 -7.61
CA VAL A 135 -4.18 2.93 -8.73
C VAL A 135 -3.24 2.07 -9.57
N GLN A 136 -2.47 1.18 -8.96
CA GLN A 136 -1.55 0.30 -9.69
C GLN A 136 -2.29 -0.71 -10.56
N SER A 137 -3.31 -1.36 -10.01
CA SER A 137 -4.16 -2.27 -10.76
C SER A 137 -4.93 -1.56 -11.87
N LEU A 138 -5.26 -0.28 -11.70
CA LEU A 138 -5.82 0.53 -12.76
C LEU A 138 -4.87 0.63 -13.95
N CYS A 139 -3.59 0.95 -13.70
CA CYS A 139 -2.59 1.02 -14.77
C CYS A 139 -2.46 -0.31 -15.50
N VAL A 140 -2.45 -1.43 -14.76
CA VAL A 140 -2.40 -2.78 -15.36
C VAL A 140 -3.65 -3.06 -16.18
N GLY A 141 -4.84 -2.75 -15.67
CA GLY A 141 -6.10 -2.95 -16.40
C GLY A 141 -6.21 -2.11 -17.67
N LEU A 142 -5.65 -0.89 -17.68
CA LEU A 142 -5.63 -0.03 -18.88
C LEU A 142 -4.71 -0.56 -19.99
N THR A 143 -3.74 -1.43 -19.69
CA THR A 143 -2.93 -2.07 -20.74
C THR A 143 -3.73 -3.08 -21.56
N GLY A 144 -4.87 -3.58 -21.04
CA GLY A 144 -5.70 -4.59 -21.71
C GLY A 144 -5.03 -5.96 -21.88
N SER A 145 -3.81 -6.16 -21.37
CA SER A 145 -3.08 -7.41 -21.50
C SER A 145 -3.51 -8.41 -20.42
N GLU A 146 -4.29 -9.41 -20.83
CA GLU A 146 -4.73 -10.49 -19.95
C GLU A 146 -3.55 -11.21 -19.28
N TRP A 147 -2.42 -11.33 -19.98
CA TRP A 147 -1.21 -11.96 -19.45
C TRP A 147 -0.59 -11.17 -18.29
N LEU A 148 -0.56 -9.83 -18.38
CA LEU A 148 -0.06 -8.98 -17.29
C LEU A 148 -0.96 -9.04 -16.06
N ILE A 149 -2.28 -9.07 -16.26
CA ILE A 149 -3.25 -9.20 -15.17
C ILE A 149 -3.05 -10.55 -14.46
N LYS A 150 -3.04 -11.66 -15.21
CA LYS A 150 -2.83 -13.02 -14.66
C LYS A 150 -1.48 -13.15 -13.95
N SER A 151 -0.40 -12.63 -14.54
CA SER A 151 0.94 -12.66 -13.94
C SER A 151 1.00 -11.86 -12.64
N SER A 152 0.35 -10.69 -12.58
CA SER A 152 0.33 -9.88 -11.35
C SER A 152 -0.38 -10.56 -10.18
N VAL A 153 -1.52 -11.23 -10.45
CA VAL A 153 -2.27 -11.99 -9.44
C VAL A 153 -1.47 -13.22 -8.99
N LEU A 154 -0.90 -13.96 -9.95
CA LEU A 154 -0.07 -15.13 -9.65
C LEU A 154 1.13 -14.74 -8.78
N LEU A 155 1.83 -13.65 -9.12
CA LEU A 155 2.96 -13.14 -8.34
C LEU A 155 2.53 -12.73 -6.93
N ALA A 156 1.38 -12.06 -6.78
CA ALA A 156 0.85 -11.70 -5.47
C ALA A 156 0.49 -12.93 -4.62
N LEU A 157 -0.11 -13.97 -5.22
CA LEU A 157 -0.40 -15.23 -4.55
C LEU A 157 0.87 -15.97 -4.14
N ILE A 158 1.87 -16.07 -5.03
CA ILE A 158 3.17 -16.68 -4.71
C ILE A 158 3.82 -15.94 -3.56
N ALA A 159 3.85 -14.59 -3.60
CA ALA A 159 4.41 -13.78 -2.53
C ALA A 159 3.68 -14.01 -1.20
N LEU A 160 2.35 -14.10 -1.21
CA LEU A 160 1.54 -14.37 -0.02
C LEU A 160 1.82 -15.75 0.57
N VAL A 161 1.81 -16.80 -0.26
CA VAL A 161 2.06 -18.19 0.18
C VAL A 161 3.49 -18.34 0.68
N ALA A 162 4.46 -17.71 0.02
CA ALA A 162 5.87 -17.74 0.42
C ALA A 162 6.14 -16.91 1.69
N ALA A 163 5.36 -15.86 1.97
CA ALA A 163 5.61 -14.98 3.11
C ALA A 163 5.59 -15.72 4.45
N GLY A 164 4.68 -16.68 4.65
CA GLY A 164 4.58 -17.46 5.89
C GLY A 164 5.83 -18.30 6.16
N PRO A 165 6.20 -19.25 5.28
CA PRO A 165 7.42 -20.03 5.41
C PRO A 165 8.70 -19.19 5.46
N LEU A 166 8.77 -18.11 4.69
CA LEU A 166 9.91 -17.18 4.77
C LEU A 166 10.00 -16.51 6.14
N ALA A 167 8.88 -16.01 6.67
CA ALA A 167 8.86 -15.40 7.99
C ALA A 167 9.23 -16.41 9.08
N ASP A 168 8.67 -17.63 9.05
CA ASP A 168 9.01 -18.69 10.00
C ASP A 168 10.50 -19.07 9.93
N GLY A 169 11.04 -19.23 8.72
CA GLY A 169 12.45 -19.52 8.50
C GLY A 169 13.38 -18.41 9.02
N ILE A 170 13.02 -17.15 8.80
CA ILE A 170 13.76 -15.98 9.31
C ILE A 170 13.72 -15.91 10.83
N ILE A 171 12.57 -16.20 11.44
CA ILE A 171 12.39 -16.14 12.90
C ILE A 171 13.16 -17.28 13.60
N ARG A 172 13.21 -18.47 13.01
CA ARG A 172 13.85 -19.64 13.63
C ARG A 172 15.37 -19.68 13.44
N SER A 173 15.90 -19.15 12.35
CA SER A 173 17.33 -19.26 12.03
C SER A 173 18.07 -17.95 12.25
N ARG A 174 18.85 -17.88 13.35
CA ARG A 174 19.73 -16.73 13.62
C ARG A 174 20.75 -16.48 12.51
N ILE A 175 21.22 -17.53 11.84
CA ILE A 175 22.19 -17.44 10.73
C ILE A 175 21.53 -16.73 9.54
N VAL A 176 20.30 -17.11 9.21
CA VAL A 176 19.54 -16.46 8.11
C VAL A 176 19.23 -15.01 8.50
N GLN A 177 18.85 -14.78 9.75
CA GLN A 177 18.58 -13.44 10.26
C GLN A 177 19.82 -12.53 10.13
N SER A 178 21.00 -12.97 10.59
CA SER A 178 22.23 -12.18 10.49
C SER A 178 22.61 -11.94 9.03
N ALA A 179 22.59 -12.98 8.19
CA ALA A 179 22.91 -12.84 6.76
C ALA A 179 21.97 -11.85 6.04
N ILE A 180 20.67 -11.86 6.38
CA ILE A 180 19.70 -10.89 5.84
C ILE A 180 20.04 -9.49 6.32
N TRP A 181 20.30 -9.28 7.62
CA TRP A 181 20.63 -7.96 8.16
C TRP A 181 21.93 -7.40 7.56
N ASP A 182 22.94 -8.24 7.37
CA ASP A 182 24.21 -7.88 6.75
C ASP A 182 24.03 -7.53 5.26
N SER A 183 23.12 -8.22 4.57
CA SER A 183 22.82 -7.99 3.15
C SER A 183 21.81 -6.87 2.91
N LEU A 184 21.04 -6.50 3.93
CA LEU A 184 19.93 -5.55 3.84
C LEU A 184 20.32 -4.19 3.23
N PRO A 185 21.47 -3.57 3.59
CA PRO A 185 21.87 -2.31 2.99
C PRO A 185 22.10 -2.44 1.48
N TRP A 186 22.76 -3.52 1.05
CA TRP A 186 23.03 -3.78 -0.37
C TRP A 186 21.75 -4.05 -1.16
N ILE A 187 20.83 -4.83 -0.60
CA ILE A 187 19.51 -5.07 -1.20
C ILE A 187 18.78 -3.74 -1.40
N LEU A 188 18.77 -2.87 -0.40
CA LEU A 188 18.12 -1.56 -0.48
C LEU A 188 18.77 -0.64 -1.52
N VAL A 189 20.11 -0.61 -1.58
CA VAL A 189 20.84 0.16 -2.60
C VAL A 189 20.46 -0.31 -4.00
N VAL A 190 20.48 -1.62 -4.25
CA VAL A 190 20.09 -2.19 -5.55
C VAL A 190 18.65 -1.81 -5.90
N LEU A 191 17.71 -1.94 -4.96
CA LEU A 191 16.31 -1.59 -5.20
C LEU A 191 16.12 -0.08 -5.48
N VAL A 192 16.83 0.79 -4.76
CA VAL A 192 16.80 2.24 -5.00
C VAL A 192 17.37 2.56 -6.37
N VAL A 193 18.52 2.00 -6.75
CA VAL A 193 19.14 2.21 -8.07
C VAL A 193 18.20 1.74 -9.18
N LEU A 194 17.66 0.53 -9.09
CA LEU A 194 16.69 0.01 -10.07
C LEU A 194 15.47 0.92 -10.19
N LYS A 195 14.97 1.45 -9.07
CA LYS A 195 13.85 2.39 -9.06
C LYS A 195 14.18 3.71 -9.73
N MET A 196 15.39 4.24 -9.51
CA MET A 196 15.85 5.47 -10.16
C MET A 196 16.03 5.28 -11.66
N ILE A 197 16.61 4.15 -12.09
CA ILE A 197 16.75 3.81 -13.52
C ILE A 197 15.36 3.73 -14.19
N ALA A 198 14.42 2.99 -13.59
CA ALA A 198 13.06 2.89 -14.10
C ALA A 198 12.36 4.26 -14.15
N GLY A 199 12.58 5.10 -13.14
CA GLY A 199 12.10 6.47 -13.07
C GLY A 199 12.60 7.35 -14.21
N SER A 200 13.92 7.40 -14.38
CA SER A 200 14.58 8.16 -15.44
C SER A 200 14.17 7.67 -16.82
N TRP A 201 14.07 6.36 -17.03
CA TRP A 201 13.64 5.80 -18.31
C TRP A 201 12.20 6.22 -18.68
N VAL A 202 11.28 6.19 -17.71
CA VAL A 202 9.90 6.67 -17.91
C VAL A 202 9.88 8.17 -18.19
N ALA A 203 10.69 8.97 -17.48
CA ALA A 203 10.78 10.41 -17.69
C ALA A 203 11.30 10.77 -19.09
N ILE A 204 12.36 10.09 -19.56
CA ILE A 204 12.92 10.24 -20.92
C ILE A 204 11.84 9.90 -21.95
N ARG A 205 11.13 8.78 -21.79
CA ARG A 205 10.06 8.38 -22.72
C ARG A 205 8.92 9.39 -22.79
N LEU A 206 8.53 9.96 -21.65
CA LEU A 206 7.49 10.99 -21.59
C LEU A 206 7.92 12.30 -22.28
N TYR A 207 9.19 12.68 -22.11
CA TYR A 207 9.78 13.83 -22.76
C TYR A 207 9.87 13.63 -24.29
N ASP A 208 10.42 12.52 -24.74
CA ASP A 208 10.59 12.19 -26.16
C ASP A 208 9.26 12.13 -26.91
N SER A 209 8.22 11.62 -26.24
CA SER A 209 6.87 11.51 -26.80
C SER A 209 6.06 12.82 -26.70
N ARG A 210 6.65 13.89 -26.15
CA ARG A 210 6.02 15.21 -25.91
C ARG A 210 4.67 15.13 -25.18
N LEU A 211 4.49 14.10 -24.35
CA LEU A 211 3.24 13.87 -23.62
C LEU A 211 3.10 14.77 -22.39
N LEU A 212 4.22 15.25 -21.86
CA LEU A 212 4.28 16.16 -20.72
C LEU A 212 5.22 17.32 -21.04
N SER A 213 4.86 18.51 -20.57
CA SER A 213 5.75 19.67 -20.62
C SER A 213 6.92 19.52 -19.64
N ASP A 214 8.03 20.20 -19.92
CA ASP A 214 9.21 20.24 -19.04
C ASP A 214 8.85 20.70 -17.63
N ARG A 215 7.95 21.68 -17.54
CA ARG A 215 7.42 22.18 -16.26
C ARG A 215 6.70 21.07 -15.48
N ALA A 216 5.93 20.23 -16.16
CA ALA A 216 5.25 19.10 -15.52
C ALA A 216 6.25 18.06 -15.00
N LEU A 217 7.29 17.74 -15.78
CA LEU A 217 8.36 16.82 -15.34
C LEU A 217 9.11 17.34 -14.12
N VAL A 218 9.53 18.62 -14.14
CA VAL A 218 10.22 19.27 -13.02
C VAL A 218 9.32 19.34 -11.78
N SER A 219 8.05 19.75 -11.95
CA SER A 219 7.10 19.80 -10.84
C SER A 219 6.82 18.41 -10.24
N GLY A 220 6.76 17.37 -11.08
CA GLY A 220 6.59 15.99 -10.64
C GLY A 220 7.80 15.49 -9.86
N ALA A 221 9.02 15.77 -10.33
CA ALA A 221 10.26 15.43 -9.62
C ALA A 221 10.37 16.16 -8.28
N ALA A 222 10.06 17.46 -8.24
CA ALA A 222 10.06 18.26 -7.02
C ALA A 222 9.01 17.77 -6.02
N CYS A 223 7.79 17.48 -6.48
CA CYS A 223 6.72 16.93 -5.65
C CYS A 223 7.10 15.55 -5.08
N TRP A 224 7.70 14.69 -5.90
CA TRP A 224 8.19 13.40 -5.44
C TRP A 224 9.27 13.56 -4.36
N LEU A 225 10.27 14.42 -4.59
CA LEU A 225 11.35 14.66 -3.63
C LEU A 225 10.81 15.22 -2.32
N ALA A 226 9.91 16.20 -2.37
CA ALA A 226 9.25 16.75 -1.19
C ALA A 226 8.49 15.66 -0.41
N THR A 227 7.79 14.76 -1.12
CA THR A 227 7.09 13.63 -0.50
C THR A 227 8.05 12.66 0.18
N VAL A 228 9.18 12.34 -0.46
CA VAL A 228 10.23 11.47 0.12
C VAL A 228 10.84 12.11 1.37
N LEU A 229 11.17 13.40 1.32
CA LEU A 229 11.73 14.13 2.46
C LEU A 229 10.74 14.22 3.62
N ALA A 230 9.47 14.52 3.35
CA ALA A 230 8.42 14.53 4.36
C ALA A 230 8.26 13.13 5.01
N LEU A 231 8.19 12.07 4.20
CA LEU A 231 8.09 10.70 4.70
C LEU A 231 9.33 10.30 5.51
N PHE A 232 10.53 10.68 5.06
CA PHE A 232 11.78 10.44 5.78
C PHE A 232 11.78 11.15 7.14
N GLY A 233 11.42 12.44 7.19
CA GLY A 233 11.36 13.18 8.46
C GLY A 233 10.35 12.59 9.43
N VAL A 234 9.20 12.13 8.94
CA VAL A 234 8.21 11.41 9.76
C VAL A 234 8.75 10.08 10.26
N LEU A 235 9.38 9.29 9.39
CA LEU A 235 10.01 8.02 9.78
C LEU A 235 11.15 8.23 10.77
N GLU A 236 12.00 9.22 10.58
CA GLU A 236 13.07 9.56 11.53
C GLU A 236 12.49 9.99 12.86
N TRP A 237 11.45 10.83 12.86
CA TRP A 237 10.80 11.27 14.10
C TRP A 237 10.20 10.10 14.91
N PHE A 238 9.65 9.09 14.24
CA PHE A 238 9.07 7.92 14.90
C PHE A 238 10.07 6.82 15.24
N ALA A 239 11.01 6.55 14.34
CA ALA A 239 11.88 5.38 14.38
C ALA A 239 13.36 5.73 14.61
N ALA A 240 13.68 6.97 15.01
CA ALA A 240 15.00 7.33 15.50
C ALA A 240 15.32 6.52 16.76
N SER A 241 15.92 5.35 16.54
CA SER A 241 16.41 4.43 17.55
C SER A 241 17.82 4.00 17.15
N PRO A 242 18.74 3.76 18.10
CA PRO A 242 20.06 3.21 17.81
C PRO A 242 20.02 1.90 17.01
N LEU A 243 18.90 1.18 17.10
CA LEU A 243 18.68 -0.10 16.43
C LEU A 243 18.31 0.04 14.95
N VAL A 244 17.81 1.20 14.51
CA VAL A 244 17.34 1.40 13.14
C VAL A 244 18.24 2.42 12.45
N PRO A 245 19.13 1.98 11.54
CA PRO A 245 20.03 2.90 10.86
C PRO A 245 19.27 3.91 10.01
N ARG A 246 19.71 5.19 10.02
CA ARG A 246 19.03 6.26 9.27
C ARG A 246 18.94 6.00 7.77
N TYR A 247 19.95 5.36 7.18
CA TYR A 247 19.94 4.98 5.76
C TYR A 247 18.78 4.02 5.42
N PHE A 248 18.36 3.18 6.37
CA PHE A 248 17.24 2.27 6.21
C PHE A 248 15.92 3.03 6.06
N LEU A 249 15.71 4.05 6.90
CA LEU A 249 14.53 4.92 6.84
C LEU A 249 14.49 5.73 5.53
N GLY A 250 15.65 6.23 5.08
CA GLY A 250 15.79 6.92 3.80
C GLY A 250 15.43 6.02 2.62
N ALA A 251 15.94 4.78 2.61
CA ALA A 251 15.61 3.81 1.57
C ALA A 251 14.12 3.44 1.56
N ILE A 252 13.50 3.23 2.73
CA ILE A 252 12.05 2.99 2.81
C ILE A 252 11.29 4.18 2.23
N ALA A 253 11.63 5.41 2.61
CA ALA A 253 10.97 6.60 2.09
C ALA A 253 11.05 6.66 0.56
N ILE A 254 12.24 6.48 -0.01
CA ILE A 254 12.45 6.46 -1.46
C ILE A 254 11.65 5.33 -2.12
N LEU A 255 11.68 4.11 -1.58
CA LEU A 255 11.05 2.93 -2.17
C LEU A 255 9.52 2.97 -2.07
N GLN A 256 8.95 3.60 -1.05
CA GLN A 256 7.50 3.66 -0.88
C GLN A 256 6.80 4.63 -1.82
N VAL A 257 7.41 5.80 -2.12
CA VAL A 257 6.78 6.84 -2.95
C VAL A 257 6.80 6.45 -4.44
N PRO A 258 5.65 6.24 -5.10
CA PRO A 258 5.60 5.73 -6.47
C PRO A 258 6.04 6.81 -7.48
N LEU A 259 7.17 6.59 -8.16
CA LEU A 259 7.69 7.51 -9.19
C LEU A 259 7.34 7.02 -10.60
N ALA A 260 7.83 5.84 -10.99
CA ALA A 260 7.71 5.36 -12.36
C ALA A 260 6.27 5.00 -12.77
N ARG A 261 5.44 4.47 -11.84
CA ARG A 261 4.14 3.89 -12.20
C ARG A 261 3.06 4.91 -12.52
N VAL A 262 3.01 6.03 -11.79
CA VAL A 262 2.02 7.10 -12.05
C VAL A 262 2.36 7.78 -13.38
N SER A 263 3.65 8.03 -13.61
CA SER A 263 4.18 8.62 -14.85
C SER A 263 4.07 7.69 -16.06
N ALA A 264 4.05 6.37 -15.88
CA ALA A 264 3.91 5.41 -16.98
C ALA A 264 2.48 5.30 -17.53
N ALA A 265 1.45 5.78 -16.81
CA ALA A 265 0.05 5.61 -17.22
C ALA A 265 -0.29 6.26 -18.58
N PRO A 266 0.13 7.51 -18.88
CA PRO A 266 -0.06 8.11 -20.20
C PRO A 266 0.62 7.32 -21.33
N VAL A 267 1.82 6.80 -21.07
CA VAL A 267 2.59 6.00 -22.06
C VAL A 267 1.86 4.69 -22.38
N ALA A 268 1.33 4.02 -21.36
CA ALA A 268 0.57 2.78 -21.55
C ALA A 268 -0.70 3.00 -22.40
N ILE A 269 -1.40 4.13 -22.19
CA ILE A 269 -2.59 4.49 -22.99
C ILE A 269 -2.21 4.86 -24.42
N ALA A 270 -1.11 5.56 -24.64
CA ALA A 270 -0.64 5.87 -25.98
C ALA A 270 -0.34 4.58 -26.75
N TRP A 271 0.30 3.60 -26.09
CA TRP A 271 0.67 2.35 -26.74
C TRP A 271 -0.54 1.48 -27.12
N SER A 272 -1.60 1.46 -26.30
CA SER A 272 -2.80 0.66 -26.59
C SER A 272 -3.65 1.19 -27.74
N ARG A 273 -3.51 2.47 -28.12
CA ARG A 273 -4.22 3.04 -29.29
C ARG A 273 -3.60 2.66 -30.63
N HIS A 274 -2.37 2.17 -30.63
CA HIS A 274 -1.62 1.83 -31.85
C HIS A 274 -1.58 0.31 -32.12
N ARG A 275 -2.24 -0.51 -31.30
CA ARG A 275 -2.47 -1.94 -31.55
C ARG A 275 -3.90 -2.15 -32.00
#